data_AF-A0A8U0QC14-F1
#
_entry.id   AF-A0A8U0QC14-F1
#
_cell.length_a   1.000
_cell.length_b   1.000
_cell.length_c   1.000
_cell.angle_alpha   90.00
_cell.angle_beta   90.00
_cell.angle_gamma   90.00
#
_symmetry.space_group_name_H-M   'P 1'
#
loop_
_entity.id
_entity.type
_entity.pdbx_description
1 polymer ?
#
loop_
_entity_poly.entity_id
_entity_poly.type
_entity_poly.pdbx_seq_one_letter_code
_entity_poly.pdbx_strand_id
1 'polypeptide(L)'
;MAKVEQVKFDVMELHARPELAAQQRMVDDASGQVQIWRIENLELRELHPSSFGQFYGGDCYLVLYTYKRANKLQYILYMWQGRHATQDEITSSAYQAVAMDNKYSGVPVQVRVVMGKEPRHFLAIFKGKLIIFEGGTGRAGVTNPGPGARLFQVRGTHEMNTRATEVPARSSSLNTNDVFLLKTDHTIYLWYGKGCSGDEREMAKAVADVLSRQDKQVVMEGQEPAEFWVALGGKAPYTCDK
;
A
#
# COMPACT_ATOMS: atom_id res chain seq x y z
N MET A 1 18.09 19.31 26.67
CA MET A 1 17.23 19.16 25.47
C MET A 1 18.06 18.49 24.38
N ALA A 2 17.82 17.21 24.12
CA ALA A 2 18.55 16.48 23.08
C ALA A 2 18.01 16.91 21.71
N LYS A 3 18.87 17.53 20.89
CA LYS A 3 18.59 17.71 19.46
C LYS A 3 18.67 16.33 18.82
N VAL A 4 17.52 15.79 18.42
CA VAL A 4 17.51 14.65 17.51
C VAL A 4 17.78 15.22 16.12
N GLU A 5 18.99 15.03 15.61
CA GLU A 5 19.28 15.28 14.20
C GLU A 5 18.44 14.34 13.36
N GLN A 6 17.56 14.90 12.52
CA GLN A 6 16.92 14.16 11.45
C GLN A 6 17.98 13.86 10.39
N VAL A 7 18.64 12.73 10.52
CA VAL A 7 19.54 12.20 9.48
C VAL A 7 18.69 11.87 8.26
N LYS A 8 18.95 12.56 7.16
CA LYS A 8 18.32 12.34 5.86
C LYS A 8 18.63 10.90 5.44
N PHE A 9 17.58 10.12 5.16
CA PHE A 9 17.70 8.70 4.83
C PHE A 9 18.39 8.55 3.47
N ASP A 10 19.62 8.03 3.46
CA ASP A 10 20.35 7.71 2.24
C ASP A 10 20.30 6.20 1.98
N VAL A 11 19.59 5.82 0.92
CA VAL A 11 19.36 4.42 0.50
C VAL A 11 20.68 3.71 0.17
N MET A 12 21.70 4.45 -0.28
CA MET A 12 23.00 3.87 -0.64
C MET A 12 23.79 3.38 0.58
N GLU A 13 23.58 3.96 1.76
CA GLU A 13 24.29 3.56 2.98
C GLU A 13 23.75 2.26 3.60
N LEU A 14 22.56 1.80 3.20
CA LEU A 14 21.92 0.64 3.84
C LEU A 14 22.69 -0.67 3.60
N HIS A 15 23.35 -0.80 2.45
CA HIS A 15 24.26 -1.92 2.15
C HIS A 15 25.59 -1.82 2.93
N ALA A 16 26.01 -0.60 3.26
CA ALA A 16 27.30 -0.32 3.89
C ALA A 16 27.26 -0.42 5.43
N ARG A 17 26.07 -0.34 6.05
CA ARG A 17 25.92 -0.26 7.52
C ARG A 17 24.78 -1.18 8.04
N PRO A 18 25.10 -2.42 8.45
CA PRO A 18 24.10 -3.38 8.94
C PRO A 18 23.37 -2.94 10.23
N GLU A 19 23.96 -2.02 11.00
CA GLU A 19 23.35 -1.46 12.22
C GLU A 19 22.15 -0.55 11.92
N LEU A 20 22.21 0.22 10.82
CA LEU A 20 21.11 1.06 10.36
C LEU A 20 19.94 0.21 9.82
N ALA A 21 20.26 -0.88 9.11
CA ALA A 21 19.27 -1.86 8.65
C ALA A 21 18.52 -2.51 9.83
N ALA A 22 19.24 -2.87 10.90
CA ALA A 22 18.66 -3.45 12.12
C ALA A 22 17.78 -2.44 12.91
N GLN A 23 18.20 -1.17 13.02
CA GLN A 23 17.39 -0.11 13.64
C GLN A 23 16.12 0.21 12.83
N GLN A 24 16.18 0.12 11.49
CA GLN A 24 15.05 0.39 10.60
C GLN A 24 14.17 -0.85 10.33
N ARG A 25 14.57 -2.03 10.81
CA ARG A 25 13.94 -3.34 10.50
C ARG A 25 13.85 -3.62 8.99
N MET A 26 14.86 -3.18 8.25
CA MET A 26 15.01 -3.41 6.82
C MET A 26 16.05 -4.52 6.62
N VAL A 27 15.77 -5.52 5.79
CA VAL A 27 16.73 -6.60 5.50
C VAL A 27 17.71 -6.24 4.38
N ASP A 28 17.32 -5.31 3.51
CA ASP A 28 18.07 -4.66 2.44
C ASP A 28 17.35 -3.35 2.02
N ASP A 29 17.73 -2.77 0.88
CA ASP A 29 17.17 -1.53 0.33
C ASP A 29 15.86 -1.70 -0.47
N ALA A 30 15.22 -2.87 -0.42
CA ALA A 30 14.01 -3.21 -1.17
C ALA A 30 14.15 -3.09 -2.70
N SER A 31 15.36 -3.18 -3.26
CA SER A 31 15.63 -3.09 -4.70
C SER A 31 15.63 -4.43 -5.45
N GLY A 32 15.41 -5.53 -4.73
CA GLY A 32 15.42 -6.90 -5.24
C GLY A 32 14.27 -7.24 -6.19
N GLN A 33 14.28 -8.48 -6.67
CA GLN A 33 13.28 -8.99 -7.59
C GLN A 33 12.02 -9.41 -6.83
N VAL A 34 10.85 -9.02 -7.36
CA VAL A 34 9.55 -9.32 -6.78
C VAL A 34 8.76 -10.21 -7.72
N GLN A 35 8.14 -11.25 -7.17
CA GLN A 35 7.09 -12.02 -7.83
C GLN A 35 5.87 -12.06 -6.92
N ILE A 36 4.68 -11.89 -7.48
CA ILE A 36 3.43 -11.80 -6.72
C ILE A 36 2.42 -12.76 -7.29
N TRP A 37 1.78 -13.52 -6.41
CA TRP A 37 0.65 -14.37 -6.72
C TRP A 37 -0.54 -13.97 -5.88
N ARG A 38 -1.74 -14.13 -6.43
CA ARG A 38 -2.99 -14.11 -5.70
C ARG A 38 -3.51 -15.53 -5.52
N ILE A 39 -4.19 -15.78 -4.41
CA ILE A 39 -5.00 -16.99 -4.22
C ILE A 39 -6.34 -16.82 -4.93
N GLU A 40 -6.61 -17.67 -5.91
CA GLU A 40 -7.88 -17.71 -6.64
C GLU A 40 -8.36 -19.15 -6.72
N ASN A 41 -9.59 -19.41 -6.26
CA ASN A 41 -10.16 -20.77 -6.25
C ASN A 41 -9.20 -21.80 -5.60
N LEU A 42 -8.51 -21.39 -4.53
CA LEU A 42 -7.52 -22.18 -3.78
C LEU A 42 -6.21 -22.51 -4.54
N GLU A 43 -5.99 -21.86 -5.69
CA GLU A 43 -4.76 -21.98 -6.49
C GLU A 43 -3.95 -20.69 -6.51
N LEU A 44 -2.64 -20.81 -6.79
CA LEU A 44 -1.78 -19.65 -7.05
C LEU A 44 -1.93 -19.15 -8.48
N ARG A 45 -2.29 -17.87 -8.62
CA ARG A 45 -2.32 -17.17 -9.90
C ARG A 45 -1.30 -16.04 -9.89
N GLU A 46 -0.32 -16.12 -10.79
CA GLU A 46 0.73 -15.10 -10.91
C GLU A 46 0.14 -13.80 -11.45
N LEU A 47 0.49 -12.70 -10.81
CA LEU A 47 0.05 -11.37 -11.23
C LEU A 47 0.96 -10.80 -12.30
N HIS A 48 0.38 -10.06 -13.23
CA HIS A 48 1.15 -9.30 -14.20
C HIS A 48 1.84 -8.10 -13.50
N PRO A 49 3.09 -7.74 -13.88
CA PRO A 49 3.83 -6.64 -13.25
C PRO A 49 3.11 -5.29 -13.21
N SER A 50 2.18 -5.03 -14.14
CA SER A 50 1.36 -3.81 -14.15
C SER A 50 0.38 -3.71 -12.97
N SER A 51 0.08 -4.83 -12.32
CA SER A 51 -0.81 -4.90 -11.14
C SER A 51 -0.03 -4.94 -9.83
N PHE A 52 1.30 -4.92 -9.88
CA PHE A 52 2.12 -4.93 -8.67
C PHE A 52 1.86 -3.66 -7.86
N GLY A 53 1.74 -3.83 -6.54
CA GLY A 53 1.38 -2.75 -5.64
C GLY A 53 -0.12 -2.57 -5.45
N GLN A 54 -1.00 -3.29 -6.16
CA GLN A 54 -2.45 -3.24 -5.95
C GLN A 54 -2.92 -4.47 -5.17
N PHE A 55 -3.37 -4.25 -3.94
CA PHE A 55 -3.84 -5.31 -3.03
C PHE A 55 -5.30 -5.07 -2.67
N TYR A 56 -6.10 -6.13 -2.69
CA TYR A 56 -7.53 -6.06 -2.39
C TYR A 56 -7.83 -6.76 -1.07
N GLY A 57 -8.58 -6.09 -0.19
CA GLY A 57 -8.89 -6.59 1.14
C GLY A 57 -9.73 -7.88 1.16
N GLY A 58 -10.34 -8.27 0.04
CA GLY A 58 -11.03 -9.56 -0.11
C GLY A 58 -10.17 -10.70 -0.64
N ASP A 59 -8.88 -10.47 -0.92
CA ASP A 59 -7.97 -11.47 -1.50
C ASP A 59 -6.80 -11.79 -0.53
N CYS A 60 -6.15 -12.94 -0.76
CA CYS A 60 -4.84 -13.27 -0.17
C CYS A 60 -3.75 -13.29 -1.26
N TYR A 61 -2.53 -12.86 -0.90
CA TYR A 61 -1.40 -12.79 -1.83
C TYR A 61 -0.15 -13.41 -1.23
N LEU A 62 0.65 -14.03 -2.10
CA LEU A 62 2.03 -14.39 -1.81
C LEU A 62 2.96 -13.43 -2.56
N VAL A 63 3.92 -12.83 -1.86
CA VAL A 63 4.95 -11.98 -2.46
C VAL A 63 6.31 -12.59 -2.15
N LEU A 64 6.96 -13.14 -3.18
CA LEU A 64 8.34 -13.61 -3.08
C LEU A 64 9.28 -12.47 -3.44
N TYR A 65 10.10 -12.09 -2.49
CA TYR A 65 11.15 -11.10 -2.64
C TYR A 65 12.51 -11.80 -2.66
N THR A 66 13.26 -11.62 -3.74
CA THR A 66 14.59 -12.20 -3.94
C THR A 66 15.64 -11.10 -3.94
N TYR A 67 16.61 -11.20 -3.05
CA TYR A 67 17.69 -10.23 -2.92
C TYR A 67 19.05 -10.91 -2.75
N LYS A 68 20.13 -10.14 -2.91
CA LYS A 68 21.49 -10.63 -2.73
C LYS A 68 22.09 -10.06 -1.46
N ARG A 69 22.67 -10.93 -0.64
CA ARG A 69 23.46 -10.54 0.53
C ARG A 69 24.76 -11.33 0.54
N ALA A 70 25.90 -10.63 0.55
CA ALA A 70 27.24 -11.25 0.47
C ALA A 70 27.37 -12.27 -0.68
N ASN A 71 26.93 -11.88 -1.89
CA ASN A 71 26.90 -12.70 -3.12
C ASN A 71 26.06 -13.99 -3.05
N LYS A 72 25.24 -14.18 -2.01
CA LYS A 72 24.27 -15.29 -1.93
C LYS A 72 22.86 -14.75 -2.12
N LEU A 73 22.05 -15.50 -2.87
CA LEU A 73 20.61 -15.23 -2.97
C LEU A 73 19.94 -15.52 -1.63
N GLN A 74 19.03 -14.63 -1.26
CA GLN A 74 18.19 -14.71 -0.08
C GLN A 74 16.75 -14.46 -0.52
N TYR A 75 15.81 -15.04 0.21
CA TYR A 75 14.41 -15.05 -0.16
C TYR A 75 13.54 -14.68 1.04
N ILE A 76 12.54 -13.84 0.83
CA ILE A 76 11.48 -13.57 1.80
C ILE A 76 10.15 -13.86 1.11
N LEU A 77 9.31 -14.66 1.76
CA LEU A 77 7.98 -14.96 1.30
C LEU A 77 6.96 -14.27 2.22
N TYR A 78 6.39 -13.17 1.75
CA TYR A 78 5.31 -12.49 2.47
C TYR A 78 3.97 -13.12 2.11
N MET A 79 3.20 -13.49 3.14
CA MET A 79 1.80 -13.91 3.04
C MET A 79 0.92 -12.73 3.43
N TRP A 80 0.47 -11.93 2.46
CA TRP A 80 -0.43 -10.82 2.71
C TRP A 80 -1.88 -11.31 2.76
N GLN A 81 -2.58 -10.98 3.84
CA GLN A 81 -3.95 -11.43 4.09
C GLN A 81 -4.88 -10.23 4.19
N GLY A 82 -5.83 -10.17 3.25
CA GLY A 82 -6.90 -9.18 3.25
C GLY A 82 -7.81 -9.36 4.45
N ARG A 83 -8.37 -8.25 4.96
CA ARG A 83 -9.26 -8.26 6.12
C ARG A 83 -10.56 -9.04 5.87
N HIS A 84 -11.04 -9.03 4.62
CA HIS A 84 -12.29 -9.65 4.19
C HIS A 84 -12.05 -10.91 3.34
N ALA A 85 -10.80 -11.40 3.28
CA ALA A 85 -10.50 -12.67 2.63
C ALA A 85 -11.17 -13.82 3.39
N THR A 86 -11.60 -14.85 2.66
CA THR A 86 -12.34 -15.96 3.27
C THR A 86 -11.40 -16.93 4.00
N GLN A 87 -11.93 -17.69 4.96
CA GLN A 87 -11.12 -18.58 5.79
C GLN A 87 -10.42 -19.68 4.96
N ASP A 88 -11.07 -20.17 3.92
CA ASP A 88 -10.53 -21.11 2.95
C ASP A 88 -9.38 -20.50 2.13
N GLU A 89 -9.49 -19.25 1.68
CA GLU A 89 -8.40 -18.53 1.02
C GLU A 89 -7.20 -18.30 1.94
N ILE A 90 -7.45 -17.92 3.19
CA ILE A 90 -6.40 -17.75 4.21
C ILE A 90 -5.68 -19.08 4.43
N THR A 91 -6.42 -20.18 4.57
CA THR A 91 -5.86 -21.53 4.76
C THR A 91 -5.07 -21.96 3.52
N SER A 92 -5.63 -21.72 2.34
CA SER A 92 -4.95 -21.98 1.06
C SER A 92 -3.67 -21.16 0.92
N SER A 93 -3.65 -19.89 1.34
CA SER A 93 -2.45 -19.05 1.28
C SER A 93 -1.29 -19.65 2.10
N ALA A 94 -1.58 -20.19 3.29
CA ALA A 94 -0.58 -20.84 4.14
C ALA A 94 -0.08 -22.16 3.53
N TYR A 95 -0.99 -22.97 2.99
CA TYR A 95 -0.63 -24.22 2.29
C TYR A 95 0.26 -23.95 1.07
N GLN A 96 -0.13 -22.97 0.25
CA GLN A 96 0.62 -22.56 -0.93
C GLN A 96 1.98 -21.94 -0.57
N ALA A 97 2.08 -21.25 0.56
CA ALA A 97 3.35 -20.74 1.06
C ALA A 97 4.34 -21.86 1.41
N VAL A 98 3.87 -22.95 2.03
CA VAL A 98 4.70 -24.14 2.31
C VAL A 98 5.14 -24.82 1.01
N ALA A 99 4.24 -24.95 0.03
CA ALA A 99 4.59 -25.50 -1.28
C ALA A 99 5.66 -24.66 -2.00
N MET A 100 5.54 -23.33 -1.92
CA MET A 100 6.53 -22.40 -2.45
C MET A 100 7.86 -22.53 -1.72
N ASP A 101 7.86 -22.56 -0.39
CA ASP A 101 9.04 -22.70 0.44
C ASP A 101 9.84 -23.97 0.12
N ASN A 102 9.14 -25.11 -0.04
CA ASN A 102 9.74 -26.38 -0.45
C ASN A 102 10.42 -26.30 -1.83
N LYS A 103 9.86 -25.55 -2.79
CA LYS A 103 10.48 -25.32 -4.11
C LYS A 103 11.84 -24.62 -4.01
N TYR A 104 12.03 -23.80 -2.98
CA TYR A 104 13.28 -23.13 -2.67
C TYR A 104 14.05 -23.82 -1.54
N SER A 105 13.82 -25.12 -1.33
CA SER A 105 14.51 -25.96 -0.33
C SER A 105 14.42 -25.45 1.12
N GLY A 106 13.32 -24.78 1.48
CA GLY A 106 13.09 -24.25 2.83
C GLY A 106 13.96 -23.06 3.21
N VAL A 107 14.60 -22.41 2.22
CA VAL A 107 15.44 -21.22 2.43
C VAL A 107 14.62 -19.94 2.68
N PRO A 108 13.45 -19.71 2.05
CA PRO A 108 12.70 -18.47 2.25
C PRO A 108 12.28 -18.20 3.69
N VAL A 109 12.49 -16.96 4.15
CA VAL A 109 11.92 -16.49 5.40
C VAL A 109 10.45 -16.17 5.19
N GLN A 110 9.56 -16.91 5.86
CA GLN A 110 8.12 -16.73 5.75
C GLN A 110 7.63 -15.64 6.72
N VAL A 111 6.89 -14.66 6.21
CA VAL A 111 6.38 -13.52 6.99
C VAL A 111 4.89 -13.33 6.74
N ARG A 112 4.08 -13.49 7.79
CA ARG A 112 2.65 -13.17 7.73
C ARG A 112 2.42 -11.67 7.82
N VAL A 113 1.67 -11.12 6.88
CA VAL A 113 1.30 -9.70 6.81
C VAL A 113 -0.21 -9.57 6.80
N VAL A 114 -0.75 -8.90 7.81
CA VAL A 114 -2.20 -8.60 7.88
C VAL A 114 -2.44 -7.21 7.33
N MET A 115 -3.49 -7.04 6.53
CA MET A 115 -3.93 -5.76 5.99
C MET A 115 -3.91 -4.64 7.04
N GLY A 116 -3.18 -3.56 6.75
CA GLY A 116 -3.00 -2.38 7.62
C GLY A 116 -1.82 -2.49 8.58
N LYS A 117 -1.20 -3.66 8.71
CA LYS A 117 -0.01 -3.96 9.54
C LYS A 117 1.21 -4.34 8.69
N GLU A 118 1.30 -3.81 7.48
CA GLU A 118 2.42 -4.03 6.57
C GLU A 118 3.75 -3.58 7.20
N PRO A 119 4.79 -4.45 7.24
CA PRO A 119 6.09 -4.07 7.75
C PRO A 119 6.77 -3.07 6.82
N ARG A 120 7.71 -2.27 7.35
CA ARG A 120 8.40 -1.20 6.61
C ARG A 120 9.05 -1.72 5.33
N HIS A 121 9.71 -2.87 5.40
CA HIS A 121 10.30 -3.51 4.22
C HIS A 121 9.26 -3.85 3.15
N PHE A 122 8.07 -4.32 3.52
CA PHE A 122 7.01 -4.60 2.56
C PHE A 122 6.52 -3.34 1.85
N LEU A 123 6.38 -2.22 2.58
CA LEU A 123 6.02 -0.93 1.99
C LEU A 123 7.08 -0.46 0.99
N ALA A 124 8.36 -0.57 1.38
CA ALA A 124 9.50 -0.15 0.59
C ALA A 124 9.64 -0.87 -0.76
N ILE A 125 9.25 -2.15 -0.84
CA ILE A 125 9.26 -2.92 -2.10
C ILE A 125 8.47 -2.21 -3.21
N PHE A 126 7.39 -1.51 -2.84
CA PHE A 126 6.51 -0.86 -3.80
C PHE A 126 6.86 0.61 -4.06
N LYS A 127 7.87 1.18 -3.39
CA LYS A 127 8.41 2.54 -3.65
C LYS A 127 7.31 3.60 -3.81
N GLY A 128 6.41 3.68 -2.83
CA GLY A 128 5.30 4.64 -2.84
C GLY A 128 4.21 4.34 -3.87
N LYS A 129 4.09 3.09 -4.33
CA LYS A 129 3.04 2.65 -5.27
C LYS A 129 2.14 1.56 -4.68
N LEU A 130 2.17 1.38 -3.36
CA LEU A 130 1.28 0.45 -2.67
C LEU A 130 -0.11 1.08 -2.51
N ILE A 131 -1.11 0.45 -3.13
CA ILE A 131 -2.53 0.76 -3.06
C ILE A 131 -3.24 -0.44 -2.45
N ILE A 132 -3.91 -0.21 -1.33
CA ILE A 132 -4.71 -1.21 -0.62
C ILE A 132 -6.17 -0.81 -0.75
N PHE A 133 -6.96 -1.63 -1.44
CA PHE A 133 -8.41 -1.50 -1.51
C PHE A 133 -9.05 -2.16 -0.28
N GLU A 134 -10.05 -1.50 0.31
CA GLU A 134 -10.62 -1.96 1.60
C GLU A 134 -11.31 -3.30 1.41
N GLY A 135 -11.91 -3.55 0.25
CA GLY A 135 -12.53 -4.82 -0.09
C GLY A 135 -12.44 -5.11 -1.59
N GLY A 136 -13.40 -5.89 -2.08
CA GLY A 136 -13.40 -6.37 -3.44
C GLY A 136 -12.30 -7.39 -3.72
N THR A 137 -12.13 -7.70 -4.99
CA THR A 137 -11.13 -8.64 -5.50
C THR A 137 -10.49 -8.06 -6.74
N GLY A 138 -9.19 -8.32 -6.93
CA GLY A 138 -8.53 -7.96 -8.17
C GLY A 138 -8.72 -8.99 -9.29
N ARG A 139 -9.59 -9.99 -9.10
CA ARG A 139 -9.80 -11.10 -10.06
C ARG A 139 -10.21 -10.55 -11.42
N ALA A 140 -9.58 -11.06 -12.48
CA ALA A 140 -9.87 -10.61 -13.83
C ALA A 140 -11.34 -10.92 -14.17
N GLY A 141 -12.05 -9.92 -14.71
CA GLY A 141 -13.47 -10.06 -15.08
C GLY A 141 -14.47 -9.90 -13.92
N VAL A 142 -14.02 -9.67 -12.69
CA VAL A 142 -14.91 -9.35 -11.57
C VAL A 142 -15.04 -7.83 -11.44
N THR A 143 -16.26 -7.31 -11.61
CA THR A 143 -16.57 -5.91 -11.29
C THR A 143 -16.83 -5.80 -9.81
N ASN A 144 -15.98 -5.06 -9.09
CA ASN A 144 -16.20 -4.77 -7.68
C ASN A 144 -17.41 -3.81 -7.55
N PRO A 145 -18.52 -4.23 -6.94
CA PRO A 145 -19.66 -3.34 -6.70
C PRO A 145 -19.23 -2.32 -5.64
N GLY A 146 -18.92 -1.10 -6.09
CA GLY A 146 -18.51 -0.01 -5.22
C GLY A 146 -19.48 1.17 -5.34
N PRO A 147 -19.73 1.91 -4.23
CA PRO A 147 -20.45 3.17 -4.30
C PRO A 147 -19.75 4.12 -5.28
N GLY A 148 -20.50 4.98 -5.96
CA GLY A 148 -19.97 5.87 -7.02
C GLY A 148 -18.78 6.74 -6.58
N ALA A 149 -18.63 7.00 -5.28
CA ALA A 149 -17.47 7.67 -4.70
C ALA A 149 -16.57 6.70 -3.92
N ARG A 150 -15.26 6.74 -4.20
CA ARG A 150 -14.22 5.98 -3.49
C ARG A 150 -13.19 6.93 -2.91
N LEU A 151 -12.84 6.75 -1.64
CA LEU A 151 -11.91 7.62 -0.92
C LEU A 151 -10.66 6.82 -0.53
N PHE A 152 -9.48 7.37 -0.80
CA PHE A 152 -8.20 6.78 -0.44
C PHE A 152 -7.42 7.74 0.43
N GLN A 153 -6.96 7.26 1.58
CA GLN A 153 -6.01 7.97 2.43
C GLN A 153 -4.60 7.64 1.99
N VAL A 154 -3.83 8.66 1.60
CA VAL A 154 -2.41 8.57 1.28
C VAL A 154 -1.64 9.08 2.48
N ARG A 155 -0.90 8.17 3.11
CA ARG A 155 -0.14 8.45 4.33
C ARG A 155 1.29 7.99 4.17
N GLY A 156 2.24 8.84 4.57
CA GLY A 156 3.66 8.52 4.62
C GLY A 156 4.52 9.76 4.75
N THR A 157 5.83 9.55 4.82
CA THR A 157 6.81 10.65 4.91
C THR A 157 7.93 10.53 3.88
N HIS A 158 8.01 9.42 3.14
CA HIS A 158 8.97 9.17 2.06
C HIS A 158 8.52 7.94 1.25
N GLU A 159 9.01 7.77 0.02
CA GLU A 159 8.65 6.64 -0.87
C GLU A 159 8.74 5.23 -0.24
N MET A 160 9.56 5.05 0.80
CA MET A 160 9.78 3.75 1.45
C MET A 160 8.69 3.40 2.48
N ASN A 161 7.85 4.36 2.88
CA ASN A 161 6.78 4.15 3.87
C ASN A 161 5.41 4.68 3.44
N THR A 162 5.31 5.34 2.29
CA THR A 162 4.02 5.85 1.82
C THR A 162 3.15 4.74 1.25
N ARG A 163 1.86 4.76 1.59
CA ARG A 163 0.83 3.86 1.07
C ARG A 163 -0.49 4.60 0.87
N ALA A 164 -1.28 4.14 -0.08
CA ALA A 164 -2.67 4.54 -0.24
C ALA A 164 -3.58 3.43 0.28
N THR A 165 -4.50 3.76 1.18
CA THR A 165 -5.47 2.81 1.72
C THR A 165 -6.87 3.35 1.50
N GLU A 166 -7.73 2.55 0.88
CA GLU A 166 -9.14 2.90 0.72
C GLU A 166 -9.81 2.96 2.09
N VAL A 167 -10.60 4.00 2.29
CA VAL A 167 -11.34 4.28 3.53
C VAL A 167 -12.79 4.59 3.18
N PRO A 168 -13.72 4.51 4.14
CA PRO A 168 -15.12 4.88 3.88
C PRO A 168 -15.22 6.29 3.29
N ALA A 169 -15.94 6.44 2.16
CA ALA A 169 -16.13 7.71 1.46
C ALA A 169 -17.11 8.63 2.21
N ARG A 170 -16.64 9.17 3.33
CA ARG A 170 -17.36 10.09 4.22
C ARG A 170 -16.42 11.15 4.77
N SER A 171 -16.94 12.33 5.08
CA SER A 171 -16.10 13.43 5.59
C SER A 171 -15.34 13.08 6.86
N SER A 172 -15.93 12.29 7.77
CA SER A 172 -15.27 11.91 9.03
C SER A 172 -14.04 11.01 8.85
N SER A 173 -13.80 10.48 7.65
CA SER A 173 -12.56 9.75 7.32
C SER A 173 -11.38 10.67 7.03
N LEU A 174 -11.60 11.97 6.76
CA LEU A 174 -10.53 12.92 6.45
C LEU A 174 -9.64 13.20 7.67
N ASN A 175 -8.39 13.58 7.41
CA ASN A 175 -7.40 13.93 8.41
C ASN A 175 -6.50 15.06 7.89
N THR A 176 -6.37 16.15 8.65
CA THR A 176 -5.56 17.32 8.25
C THR A 176 -4.09 17.00 7.98
N ASN A 177 -3.55 15.91 8.53
CA ASN A 177 -2.14 15.56 8.41
C ASN A 177 -1.82 14.73 7.16
N ASP A 178 -2.83 14.20 6.46
CA ASP A 178 -2.63 13.29 5.33
C ASP A 178 -3.18 13.89 4.01
N VAL A 179 -2.90 13.24 2.88
CA VAL A 179 -3.55 13.52 1.59
C VAL A 179 -4.67 12.52 1.35
N PHE A 180 -5.78 12.98 0.78
CA PHE A 180 -6.89 12.12 0.40
C PHE A 180 -7.18 12.22 -1.10
N LEU A 181 -7.47 11.08 -1.72
CA LEU A 181 -7.91 10.98 -3.09
C LEU A 181 -9.36 10.54 -3.09
N LEU A 182 -10.26 11.42 -3.54
CA LEU A 182 -11.67 11.12 -3.73
C LEU A 182 -11.95 10.93 -5.21
N LYS A 183 -12.12 9.68 -5.62
CA LYS A 183 -12.52 9.33 -6.98
C LYS A 183 -14.05 9.33 -7.05
N THR A 184 -14.62 10.14 -7.93
CA THR A 184 -16.04 10.09 -8.31
C THR A 184 -16.21 9.51 -9.72
N ASP A 185 -17.42 9.57 -10.28
CA ASP A 185 -17.68 9.19 -11.66
C ASP A 185 -17.15 10.20 -12.68
N HIS A 186 -16.98 11.47 -12.29
CA HIS A 186 -16.63 12.56 -13.20
C HIS A 186 -15.24 13.16 -12.96
N THR A 187 -14.77 13.16 -11.72
CA THR A 187 -13.55 13.88 -11.31
C THR A 187 -12.84 13.15 -10.17
N ILE A 188 -11.52 13.25 -10.16
CA ILE A 188 -10.70 12.84 -9.02
C ILE A 188 -10.29 14.09 -8.25
N TYR A 189 -10.67 14.18 -6.98
CA TYR A 189 -10.21 15.24 -6.10
C TYR A 189 -8.97 14.78 -5.34
N LEU A 190 -7.91 15.57 -5.38
CA LEU A 190 -6.72 15.44 -4.54
C LEU A 190 -6.85 16.45 -3.40
N TRP A 191 -7.39 16.01 -2.28
CA TRP A 191 -7.58 16.83 -1.09
C TRP A 191 -6.28 16.85 -0.27
N TYR A 192 -5.70 18.03 -0.08
CA TYR A 192 -4.47 18.24 0.66
C TYR A 192 -4.79 18.82 2.03
N GLY A 193 -4.61 18.00 3.06
CA GLY A 193 -4.64 18.44 4.45
C GLY A 193 -3.52 19.45 4.72
N LYS A 194 -3.73 20.36 5.68
CA LYS A 194 -2.73 21.41 6.02
C LYS A 194 -1.39 20.84 6.49
N GLY A 195 -1.39 19.67 7.10
CA GLY A 195 -0.21 18.99 7.62
C GLY A 195 0.48 18.03 6.64
N CYS A 196 -0.07 17.83 5.43
CA CYS A 196 0.49 16.84 4.51
C CYS A 196 1.88 17.22 3.98
N SER A 197 2.68 16.19 3.74
CA SER A 197 4.04 16.26 3.19
C SER A 197 4.05 16.34 1.66
N GLY A 198 5.22 16.70 1.09
CA GLY A 198 5.43 16.69 -0.36
C GLY A 198 5.31 15.29 -0.96
N ASP A 199 5.91 14.29 -0.30
CA ASP A 199 5.89 12.89 -0.71
C ASP A 199 4.47 12.31 -0.79
N GLU A 200 3.59 12.66 0.15
CA GLU A 200 2.17 12.25 0.11
C GLU A 200 1.45 12.83 -1.10
N ARG A 201 1.76 14.07 -1.49
CA ARG A 201 1.17 14.71 -2.67
C ARG A 201 1.65 14.06 -3.96
N GLU A 202 2.94 13.72 -4.04
CA GLU A 202 3.50 13.02 -5.20
C GLU A 202 2.91 11.61 -5.35
N MET A 203 2.84 10.86 -4.24
CA MET A 203 2.19 9.55 -4.25
C MET A 203 0.70 9.66 -4.62
N ALA A 204 -0.03 10.63 -4.08
CA ALA A 204 -1.45 10.79 -4.40
C ALA A 204 -1.68 11.04 -5.90
N LYS A 205 -0.80 11.80 -6.56
CA LYS A 205 -0.83 11.97 -8.03
C LYS A 205 -0.58 10.66 -8.76
N ALA A 206 0.45 9.92 -8.37
CA ALA A 206 0.78 8.62 -8.97
C ALA A 206 -0.36 7.61 -8.81
N VAL A 207 -0.98 7.56 -7.63
CA VAL A 207 -2.15 6.71 -7.34
C VAL A 207 -3.35 7.15 -8.18
N ALA A 208 -3.58 8.46 -8.34
CA ALA A 208 -4.64 8.96 -9.22
C ALA A 208 -4.44 8.51 -10.66
N ASP A 209 -3.21 8.57 -11.18
CA ASP A 209 -2.89 8.10 -12.55
C ASP A 209 -3.13 6.60 -12.74
N VAL A 210 -2.91 5.79 -11.70
CA VAL A 210 -3.20 4.34 -11.72
C VAL A 210 -4.70 4.09 -11.68
N LEU A 211 -5.46 4.85 -10.87
CA LEU A 211 -6.88 4.63 -10.66
C LEU A 211 -7.75 5.11 -11.83
N SER A 212 -7.39 6.22 -12.48
CA SER A 212 -8.19 6.78 -13.58
C SER A 212 -7.42 7.84 -14.39
N ARG A 213 -7.76 7.93 -15.67
CA ARG A 213 -7.24 8.96 -16.59
C ARG A 213 -8.05 10.26 -16.56
N GLN A 214 -9.04 10.36 -15.68
CA GLN A 214 -9.88 11.55 -15.51
C GLN A 214 -9.08 12.77 -15.06
N ASP A 215 -9.69 13.95 -15.27
CA ASP A 215 -9.18 15.21 -14.74
C ASP A 215 -9.07 15.16 -13.22
N LYS A 216 -7.96 15.73 -12.75
CA LYS A 216 -7.57 15.76 -11.34
C LYS A 216 -7.72 17.19 -10.84
N GLN A 217 -8.56 17.39 -9.84
CA GLN A 217 -8.72 18.68 -9.18
C GLN A 217 -8.00 18.66 -7.83
N VAL A 218 -7.00 19.53 -7.67
CA VAL A 218 -6.37 19.74 -6.37
C VAL A 218 -7.28 20.60 -5.50
N VAL A 219 -7.52 20.16 -4.27
CA VAL A 219 -8.37 20.84 -3.30
C VAL A 219 -7.58 21.04 -2.02
N MET A 220 -7.39 22.28 -1.61
CA MET A 220 -6.74 22.58 -0.33
C MET A 220 -7.77 22.49 0.79
N GLU A 221 -7.36 21.98 1.96
CA GLU A 221 -8.22 21.98 3.15
C GLU A 221 -8.75 23.39 3.46
N GLY A 222 -10.08 23.51 3.59
CA GLY A 222 -10.81 24.77 3.78
C GLY A 222 -11.24 25.47 2.49
N GLN A 223 -10.85 24.97 1.32
CA GLN A 223 -11.26 25.47 0.00
C GLN A 223 -12.01 24.41 -0.80
N GLU A 224 -12.71 23.50 -0.11
CA GLU A 224 -13.41 22.40 -0.75
C GLU A 224 -14.67 22.89 -1.49
N PRO A 225 -14.85 22.51 -2.77
CA PRO A 225 -16.06 22.85 -3.51
C PRO A 225 -17.27 22.08 -2.95
N ALA A 226 -18.49 22.56 -3.26
CA ALA A 226 -19.71 21.95 -2.72
C ALA A 226 -19.86 20.48 -3.19
N GLU A 227 -19.49 20.20 -4.44
CA GLU A 227 -19.53 18.88 -5.07
C GLU A 227 -18.64 17.87 -4.35
N PHE A 228 -17.50 18.31 -3.79
CA PHE A 228 -16.63 17.46 -2.98
C PHE A 228 -17.35 16.95 -1.73
N TRP A 229 -18.07 17.84 -1.03
CA TRP A 229 -18.84 17.44 0.15
C TRP A 229 -20.04 16.57 -0.21
N VAL A 230 -20.73 16.87 -1.32
CA VAL A 230 -21.84 16.04 -1.81
C VAL A 230 -21.36 14.62 -2.10
N ALA A 231 -20.21 14.47 -2.76
CA ALA A 231 -19.62 13.16 -3.05
C ALA A 231 -19.23 12.36 -1.78
N LEU A 232 -19.00 13.03 -0.65
CA LEU A 232 -18.74 12.40 0.65
C LEU A 232 -20.01 12.21 1.52
N GLY A 233 -21.20 12.48 0.97
CA GLY A 233 -22.46 12.37 1.71
C GLY A 233 -22.75 13.54 2.65
N GLY A 234 -22.14 14.69 2.41
CA GLY A 234 -22.30 15.93 3.18
C GLY A 234 -21.11 16.24 4.09
N LYS A 235 -20.98 17.50 4.49
CA LYS A 235 -19.89 17.97 5.36
C LYS A 235 -20.13 17.57 6.81
N ALA A 236 -19.14 16.89 7.41
CA ALA A 236 -19.14 16.53 8.83
C ALA A 236 -17.77 16.83 9.46
N PRO A 237 -17.67 16.91 10.80
CA PRO A 237 -16.39 17.03 11.49
C PRO A 237 -15.45 15.87 11.16
N TYR A 238 -14.16 16.19 11.07
CA TYR A 238 -13.09 15.24 10.79
C TYR A 238 -11.84 15.60 11.61
N THR A 239 -10.85 14.71 11.62
CA THR A 239 -9.70 14.86 12.52
C THR A 239 -8.82 16.04 12.09
N CYS A 240 -8.69 17.03 12.96
CA CYS A 240 -7.87 18.23 12.73
C CYS A 240 -6.74 18.41 13.76
N ASP A 241 -6.55 17.44 14.65
CA ASP A 241 -5.49 17.48 15.66
C ASP A 241 -4.14 17.11 15.05
N LYS A 242 -3.09 17.85 15.43
CA LYS A 242 -1.68 17.60 15.06
C LYS A 242 -1.04 16.57 15.99
#